data_AF-A0A354Z5J8-F1
#
_entry.id   AF-A0A354Z5J8-F1
#
_cell.length_a   1.000
_cell.length_b   1.000
_cell.length_c   1.000
_cell.angle_alpha   90.00
_cell.angle_beta   90.00
_cell.angle_gamma   90.00
#
_symmetry.space_group_name_H-M   'P 1'
#
loop_
_entity.id
_entity.type
_entity.pdbx_description
1 polymer ?
#
loop_
_entity_poly.entity_id
_entity_poly.type
_entity_poly.pdbx_seq_one_letter_code
_entity_poly.pdbx_strand_id
1 'polypeptide(L)'
;MSVQTWTYLIVGLSFLLYIGIAIWSRVATTKEFYVAGGGVHPVANGMATAADWMSAASFISMAGLISFMGYDGAVYLLGWTGGYVLLALLLAPYLRKFGKFTVPDFIGDRYYSDTARLVAVVCALFVSFTYVAGQMRGVGIVFSRFLEVDITTGVIIGMVIVFFYAVLGGMKGITYTQVAQYCVLIFAYLVPAIFISILLTGHVIPQFGFGAQVADGSGTYLLDKLDGLNTQLGFAAYTDGSKGMIDVFAITLALMVGTAGLPHVIVRFFTVPKVRDARTSAGWALLFIALLYTTAPAVASFARLNMIQTINGPELTGTARADAPAWVENWEKTGLIKWEDKNGDGKMFYAQGEANEMTIDRDIMVLANPEIANLPAWVIALVAAGGLAG
;
A
#
# COMPACT_ATOMS: atom_id res chain seq x y z
N MET A 1 10.47 -16.15 20.52
CA MET A 1 11.32 -15.29 19.67
C MET A 1 10.75 -13.88 19.72
N SER A 2 11.58 -12.85 19.84
CA SER A 2 11.11 -11.46 19.85
C SER A 2 10.57 -11.06 18.48
N VAL A 3 9.81 -9.97 18.41
CA VAL A 3 9.34 -9.36 17.15
C VAL A 3 10.53 -9.11 16.22
N GLN A 4 11.61 -8.54 16.74
CA GLN A 4 12.82 -8.22 15.97
C GLN A 4 13.46 -9.48 15.35
N THR A 5 13.58 -10.58 16.10
CA THR A 5 14.14 -11.83 15.54
C THR A 5 13.24 -12.40 14.44
N TRP A 6 11.93 -12.38 14.63
CA TRP A 6 10.99 -12.80 13.58
C TRP A 6 11.09 -11.91 12.35
N THR A 7 11.21 -10.60 12.53
CA THR A 7 11.36 -9.66 11.43
C THR A 7 12.63 -9.93 10.64
N TYR A 8 13.78 -10.06 11.29
CA TYR A 8 15.03 -10.39 10.59
C TYR A 8 14.95 -11.72 9.83
N LEU A 9 14.26 -12.71 10.39
CA LEU A 9 14.06 -13.99 9.75
C LEU A 9 13.13 -13.87 8.53
N ILE A 10 11.93 -13.31 8.67
CA ILE A 10 10.94 -13.24 7.58
C ILE A 10 11.42 -12.28 6.48
N VAL A 11 11.92 -11.09 6.85
CA VAL A 11 12.47 -10.12 5.90
C VAL A 11 13.70 -10.70 5.21
N GLY A 12 14.63 -11.28 5.97
CA GLY A 12 15.82 -11.94 5.42
C GLY A 12 15.48 -13.06 4.44
N LEU A 13 14.53 -13.94 4.79
CA LEU A 13 14.05 -15.00 3.90
C LEU A 13 13.38 -14.43 2.63
N SER A 14 12.61 -13.35 2.75
CA SER A 14 11.99 -12.71 1.59
C SER A 14 13.03 -12.14 0.62
N PHE A 15 14.05 -11.41 1.10
CA PHE A 15 15.14 -10.93 0.25
C PHE A 15 16.00 -12.06 -0.32
N LEU A 16 16.28 -13.11 0.45
CA LEU A 16 16.98 -14.30 -0.05
C LEU A 16 16.19 -14.97 -1.18
N LEU A 17 14.86 -15.03 -1.06
CA LEU A 17 13.98 -15.52 -2.12
C LEU A 17 14.07 -14.63 -3.36
N TYR A 18 13.99 -13.30 -3.20
CA TYR A 18 14.05 -12.35 -4.32
C TYR A 18 15.40 -12.40 -5.04
N ILE A 19 16.50 -12.39 -4.28
CA ILE A 19 17.87 -12.51 -4.82
C ILE A 19 18.08 -13.87 -5.48
N GLY A 20 17.61 -14.95 -4.84
CA GLY A 20 17.69 -16.30 -5.41
C GLY A 20 16.97 -16.43 -6.75
N ILE A 21 15.76 -15.86 -6.85
CA ILE A 21 15.01 -15.78 -8.12
C ILE A 21 15.77 -14.94 -9.15
N ALA A 22 16.31 -13.77 -8.75
CA ALA A 22 17.07 -12.89 -9.65
C ALA A 22 18.33 -13.58 -10.21
N ILE A 23 19.07 -14.32 -9.39
CA ILE A 23 20.25 -15.09 -9.82
C ILE A 23 19.84 -16.24 -10.76
N TRP A 24 18.77 -16.97 -10.41
CA TRP A 24 18.29 -18.10 -11.22
C TRP A 24 17.76 -17.67 -12.60
N SER A 25 17.23 -16.45 -12.70
CA SER A 25 16.59 -15.92 -13.91
C SER A 25 17.49 -15.00 -14.74
N ARG A 26 18.80 -14.94 -14.42
CA ARG A 26 19.79 -14.07 -15.07
C ARG A 26 19.78 -14.25 -16.59
N VAL A 27 19.68 -13.14 -17.32
CA VAL A 27 19.61 -13.12 -18.79
C VAL A 27 20.80 -12.37 -19.40
N ALA A 28 21.26 -12.85 -20.55
CA ALA A 28 22.48 -12.37 -21.21
C ALA A 28 22.23 -11.43 -22.41
N THR A 29 20.98 -11.30 -22.89
CA THR A 29 20.65 -10.51 -24.10
C THR A 29 19.69 -9.35 -23.84
N THR A 30 19.86 -8.24 -24.57
CA THR A 30 19.07 -6.99 -24.41
C THR A 30 17.57 -7.18 -24.64
N LYS A 31 17.17 -8.07 -25.57
CA LYS A 31 15.74 -8.36 -25.86
C LYS A 31 15.07 -9.16 -24.75
N GLU A 32 15.82 -10.07 -24.11
CA GLU A 32 15.36 -10.78 -22.91
C GLU A 32 15.36 -9.87 -21.68
N PHE A 33 16.30 -8.93 -21.62
CA PHE A 33 16.39 -7.91 -20.58
C PHE A 33 15.18 -6.97 -20.56
N TYR A 34 14.59 -6.61 -21.71
CA TYR A 34 13.47 -5.67 -21.80
C TYR A 34 12.08 -6.26 -22.07
N VAL A 35 11.94 -7.55 -22.41
CA VAL A 35 10.61 -8.12 -22.77
C VAL A 35 10.39 -9.52 -22.20
N ALA A 36 11.33 -10.05 -21.42
CA ALA A 36 11.27 -11.42 -20.89
C ALA A 36 10.97 -12.49 -21.98
N GLY A 37 11.38 -12.24 -23.23
CA GLY A 37 11.15 -13.14 -24.37
C GLY A 37 9.68 -13.38 -24.75
N GLY A 38 8.70 -12.68 -24.14
CA GLY A 38 7.27 -12.89 -24.41
C GLY A 38 6.67 -14.18 -23.83
N GLY A 39 7.38 -14.91 -22.96
CA GLY A 39 7.02 -16.27 -22.53
C GLY A 39 6.30 -16.41 -21.18
N VAL A 40 5.92 -15.29 -20.53
CA VAL A 40 5.35 -15.33 -19.17
C VAL A 40 3.89 -15.75 -19.19
N HIS A 41 3.50 -16.67 -18.30
CA HIS A 41 2.11 -17.11 -18.16
C HIS A 41 1.20 -15.94 -17.74
N PRO A 42 -0.02 -15.78 -18.30
CA PRO A 42 -0.89 -14.64 -18.03
C PRO A 42 -1.21 -14.39 -16.55
N VAL A 43 -1.35 -15.47 -15.76
CA VAL A 43 -1.58 -15.39 -14.30
C VAL A 43 -0.35 -14.82 -13.58
N ALA A 44 0.85 -15.30 -13.93
CA ALA A 44 2.09 -14.81 -13.34
C ALA A 44 2.36 -13.35 -13.72
N ASN A 45 2.10 -12.98 -14.97
CA ASN A 45 2.17 -11.58 -15.38
C ASN A 45 1.10 -10.71 -14.68
N GLY A 46 -0.08 -11.28 -14.42
CA GLY A 46 -1.14 -10.63 -13.64
C GLY A 46 -0.73 -10.35 -12.20
N MET A 47 -0.14 -11.33 -11.51
CA MET A 47 0.41 -11.15 -10.15
C MET A 47 1.55 -10.13 -10.14
N ALA A 48 2.48 -10.21 -11.09
CA ALA A 48 3.57 -9.26 -11.19
C ALA A 48 3.06 -7.83 -11.42
N THR A 49 2.08 -7.67 -12.33
CA THR A 49 1.44 -6.36 -12.58
C THR A 49 0.69 -5.86 -11.35
N ALA A 50 0.04 -6.75 -10.59
CA ALA A 50 -0.62 -6.38 -9.35
C ALA A 50 0.39 -5.96 -8.26
N ALA A 51 1.52 -6.65 -8.09
CA ALA A 51 2.59 -6.21 -7.18
C ALA A 51 3.13 -4.84 -7.56
N ASP A 52 3.40 -4.62 -8.85
CA ASP A 52 3.86 -3.34 -9.39
C ASP A 52 2.85 -2.21 -9.12
N TRP A 53 1.55 -2.51 -9.22
CA TRP A 53 0.47 -1.57 -8.95
C TRP A 53 0.27 -1.27 -7.46
N MET A 54 0.37 -2.29 -6.61
CA MET A 54 0.08 -2.23 -5.17
C MET A 54 1.26 -1.70 -4.35
N SER A 55 2.10 -0.85 -4.94
CA SER A 55 3.29 -0.24 -4.34
C SER A 55 3.13 0.20 -2.87
N ALA A 56 4.23 0.54 -2.19
CA ALA A 56 4.21 1.06 -0.82
C ALA A 56 3.07 2.09 -0.55
N ALA A 57 2.72 2.96 -1.49
CA ALA A 57 1.59 3.88 -1.37
C ALA A 57 0.21 3.18 -1.19
N SER A 58 -0.03 2.08 -1.90
CA SER A 58 -1.27 1.31 -1.80
C SER A 58 -1.29 0.41 -0.56
N PHE A 59 -0.16 -0.23 -0.24
CA PHE A 59 -0.06 -1.10 0.93
C PHE A 59 -0.09 -0.31 2.24
N ILE A 60 0.70 0.76 2.34
CA ILE A 60 0.92 1.54 3.56
C ILE A 60 -0.08 2.71 3.61
N SER A 61 0.00 3.60 2.62
CA SER A 61 -0.67 4.91 2.70
C SER A 61 -2.16 4.87 2.44
N MET A 62 -2.69 3.95 1.62
CA MET A 62 -4.13 3.96 1.28
C MET A 62 -5.01 3.73 2.50
N ALA A 63 -4.79 2.64 3.24
CA ALA A 63 -5.57 2.35 4.43
C ALA A 63 -5.32 3.38 5.53
N GLY A 64 -4.11 3.94 5.61
CA GLY A 64 -3.82 5.10 6.45
C GLY A 64 -4.63 6.34 6.06
N LEU A 65 -4.72 6.69 4.79
CA LEU A 65 -5.53 7.82 4.35
C LEU A 65 -7.01 7.59 4.63
N ILE A 66 -7.53 6.39 4.32
CA ILE A 66 -8.93 6.03 4.58
C ILE A 66 -9.23 6.05 6.09
N SER A 67 -8.31 5.63 6.96
CA SER A 67 -8.57 5.58 8.40
C SER A 67 -8.74 6.97 9.02
N PHE A 68 -8.12 8.00 8.44
CA PHE A 68 -8.26 9.39 8.90
C PHE A 68 -9.31 10.18 8.12
N MET A 69 -9.52 9.86 6.84
CA MET A 69 -10.47 10.59 5.97
C MET A 69 -11.87 9.97 5.93
N GLY A 70 -12.06 8.75 6.44
CA GLY A 70 -13.34 8.05 6.39
C GLY A 70 -13.85 7.86 4.96
N TYR A 71 -15.15 8.09 4.76
CA TYR A 71 -15.83 7.95 3.47
C TYR A 71 -15.20 8.79 2.36
N ASP A 72 -14.73 10.00 2.67
CA ASP A 72 -14.05 10.87 1.71
C ASP A 72 -12.74 10.27 1.16
N GLY A 73 -12.14 9.31 1.87
CA GLY A 73 -10.97 8.56 1.40
C GLY A 73 -11.29 7.56 0.28
N ALA A 74 -12.57 7.21 0.07
CA ALA A 74 -13.00 6.24 -0.94
C ALA A 74 -12.65 6.68 -2.37
N VAL A 75 -12.47 7.98 -2.62
CA VAL A 75 -12.04 8.51 -3.93
C VAL A 75 -10.69 7.96 -4.39
N TYR A 76 -9.78 7.65 -3.46
CA TYR A 76 -8.49 7.04 -3.79
C TYR A 76 -8.66 5.60 -4.25
N LEU A 77 -9.52 4.84 -3.57
CA LEU A 77 -9.85 3.47 -3.93
C LEU A 77 -10.54 3.41 -5.29
N LEU A 78 -11.57 4.24 -5.51
CA LEU A 78 -12.30 4.33 -6.78
C LEU A 78 -11.41 4.85 -7.91
N GLY A 79 -10.63 5.89 -7.63
CA GLY A 79 -9.75 6.53 -8.60
C GLY A 79 -8.68 5.60 -9.13
N TRP A 80 -7.94 4.95 -8.23
CA TRP A 80 -6.85 4.05 -8.63
C TRP A 80 -7.39 2.76 -9.26
N THR A 81 -8.45 2.13 -8.72
CA THR A 81 -9.04 0.94 -9.37
C THR A 81 -9.61 1.26 -10.74
N GLY A 82 -10.34 2.39 -10.86
CA GLY A 82 -10.88 2.86 -12.12
C GLY A 82 -9.79 3.18 -13.14
N GLY A 83 -8.67 3.75 -12.71
CA GLY A 83 -7.52 4.00 -13.58
C GLY A 83 -6.88 2.73 -14.12
N TYR A 84 -6.77 1.68 -13.31
CA TYR A 84 -6.33 0.37 -13.80
C TYR A 84 -7.28 -0.18 -14.87
N VAL A 85 -8.59 -0.07 -14.66
CA VAL A 85 -9.61 -0.49 -15.63
C VAL A 85 -9.51 0.31 -16.93
N LEU A 86 -9.34 1.64 -16.86
CA LEU A 86 -9.12 2.48 -18.05
C LEU A 86 -7.88 2.06 -18.81
N LEU A 87 -6.75 1.88 -18.12
CA LEU A 87 -5.50 1.44 -18.74
C LEU A 87 -5.65 0.04 -19.37
N ALA A 88 -6.29 -0.90 -18.68
CA ALA A 88 -6.50 -2.27 -19.16
C ALA A 88 -7.40 -2.33 -20.41
N LEU A 89 -8.45 -1.51 -20.46
CA LEU A 89 -9.43 -1.53 -21.56
C LEU A 89 -9.04 -0.62 -22.73
N LEU A 90 -8.54 0.57 -22.45
CA LEU A 90 -8.34 1.62 -23.46
C LEU A 90 -6.88 1.73 -23.94
N LEU A 91 -5.88 1.44 -23.10
CA LEU A 91 -4.48 1.64 -23.48
C LEU A 91 -3.79 0.33 -23.85
N ALA A 92 -3.93 -0.71 -23.02
CA ALA A 92 -3.20 -1.97 -23.18
C ALA A 92 -3.37 -2.63 -24.57
N PRO A 93 -4.56 -2.71 -25.19
CA PRO A 93 -4.72 -3.34 -26.50
C PRO A 93 -4.06 -2.55 -27.63
N TYR A 94 -4.04 -1.22 -27.55
CA TYR A 94 -3.52 -0.35 -28.60
C TYR A 94 -2.00 -0.25 -28.55
N LEU A 95 -1.44 -0.08 -27.35
CA LEU A 95 0.00 -0.02 -27.15
C LEU A 95 0.65 -1.33 -27.62
N ARG A 96 0.05 -2.47 -27.27
CA ARG A 96 0.54 -3.78 -27.71
C ARG A 96 0.49 -3.97 -29.23
N LYS A 97 -0.52 -3.44 -29.92
CA LYS A 97 -0.58 -3.46 -31.40
C LYS A 97 0.48 -2.58 -32.04
N PHE A 98 0.90 -1.50 -31.38
CA PHE A 98 1.93 -0.58 -31.88
C PHE A 98 3.34 -1.16 -31.79
N GLY A 99 3.60 -2.11 -30.89
CA GLY A 99 4.84 -2.90 -30.86
C GLY A 99 6.11 -2.13 -30.46
N LYS A 100 5.98 -0.88 -29.98
CA LYS A 100 7.08 -0.06 -29.45
C LYS A 100 7.22 -0.26 -27.94
N PHE A 101 8.44 -0.12 -27.43
CA PHE A 101 8.77 -0.47 -26.03
C PHE A 101 8.50 0.66 -25.03
N THR A 102 8.31 1.91 -25.49
CA THR A 102 8.12 3.07 -24.59
C THR A 102 6.94 3.97 -25.00
N VAL A 103 6.32 4.63 -24.02
CA VAL A 103 5.22 5.60 -24.24
C VAL A 103 5.70 6.84 -25.01
N PRO A 104 6.89 7.42 -24.73
CA PRO A 104 7.38 8.54 -25.52
C PRO A 104 7.59 8.19 -27.00
N ASP A 105 8.11 7.00 -27.31
CA ASP A 105 8.25 6.54 -28.70
C ASP A 105 6.90 6.40 -29.39
N PHE A 106 5.90 5.87 -28.67
CA PHE A 106 4.54 5.80 -29.17
C PHE A 106 3.99 7.19 -29.54
N ILE A 107 4.18 8.20 -28.67
CA ILE A 107 3.72 9.57 -28.93
C ILE A 107 4.46 10.18 -30.14
N GLY A 108 5.79 10.05 -30.17
CA GLY A 108 6.61 10.57 -31.27
C GLY A 108 6.19 10.00 -32.63
N ASP A 109 5.98 8.69 -32.70
CA ASP A 109 5.63 8.00 -33.94
C ASP A 109 4.15 8.23 -34.31
N ARG A 110 3.25 8.31 -33.32
CA ARG A 110 1.81 8.53 -33.54
C ARG A 110 1.52 9.91 -34.14
N TYR A 111 2.31 10.91 -33.79
CA TYR A 111 2.20 12.29 -34.25
C TYR A 111 3.29 12.71 -35.24
N TYR A 112 4.19 11.80 -35.62
CA TYR A 112 5.33 12.06 -36.51
C TYR A 112 6.16 13.28 -36.08
N SER A 113 6.41 13.43 -34.78
CA SER A 113 7.05 14.62 -34.21
C SER A 113 8.07 14.27 -33.12
N ASP A 114 9.33 14.64 -33.36
CA ASP A 114 10.40 14.50 -32.37
C ASP A 114 10.22 15.46 -31.19
N THR A 115 9.57 16.62 -31.40
CA THR A 115 9.21 17.53 -30.30
C THR A 115 8.19 16.90 -29.36
N ALA A 116 7.17 16.22 -29.90
CA ALA A 116 6.18 15.50 -29.09
C ALA A 116 6.83 14.35 -28.32
N ARG A 117 7.80 13.64 -28.94
CA ARG A 117 8.61 12.62 -28.26
C ARG A 117 9.38 13.21 -27.09
N LEU A 118 10.08 14.34 -27.30
CA LEU A 118 10.87 15.00 -26.26
C LEU A 118 10.00 15.46 -25.08
N VAL A 119 8.85 16.08 -25.35
CA VAL A 119 7.90 16.49 -24.31
C VAL A 119 7.44 15.27 -23.50
N ALA A 120 7.09 14.17 -24.17
CA ALA A 120 6.69 12.93 -23.51
C ALA A 120 7.82 12.34 -22.63
N VAL A 121 9.08 12.40 -23.07
CA VAL A 121 10.24 11.99 -22.25
C VAL A 121 10.35 12.84 -20.99
N VAL A 122 10.26 14.17 -21.11
CA VAL A 122 10.35 15.08 -19.95
C VAL A 122 9.22 14.81 -18.96
N CYS A 123 7.98 14.66 -19.44
CA CYS A 123 6.84 14.30 -18.60
C CYS A 123 7.03 12.94 -17.92
N ALA A 124 7.49 11.93 -18.65
CA ALA A 124 7.72 10.59 -18.10
C ALA A 124 8.79 10.60 -17.00
N LEU A 125 9.89 11.34 -17.20
CA LEU A 125 10.93 11.50 -16.20
C LEU A 125 10.40 12.21 -14.95
N PHE A 126 9.71 13.35 -15.12
CA PHE A 126 9.15 14.12 -14.00
C PHE A 126 8.20 13.29 -13.13
N VAL A 127 7.27 12.55 -13.76
CA VAL A 127 6.33 11.66 -13.07
C VAL A 127 7.08 10.52 -12.38
N SER A 128 8.06 9.91 -13.06
CA SER A 128 8.83 8.79 -12.49
C SER A 128 9.64 9.21 -11.26
N PHE A 129 10.29 10.37 -11.27
CA PHE A 129 11.02 10.87 -10.10
C PHE A 129 10.10 11.14 -8.90
N THR A 130 8.95 11.78 -9.16
CA THR A 130 7.96 12.06 -8.11
C THR A 130 7.44 10.76 -7.48
N TYR A 131 7.20 9.75 -8.32
CA TYR A 131 6.74 8.44 -7.89
C TYR A 131 7.81 7.68 -7.06
N VAL A 132 9.06 7.65 -7.54
CA VAL A 132 10.18 7.02 -6.83
C VAL A 132 10.39 7.67 -5.46
N ALA A 133 10.27 9.00 -5.34
CA ALA A 133 10.39 9.68 -4.05
C ALA A 133 9.36 9.18 -3.02
N GLY A 134 8.11 8.98 -3.43
CA GLY A 134 7.06 8.41 -2.58
C GLY A 134 7.37 6.97 -2.15
N GLN A 135 7.82 6.13 -3.07
CA GLN A 135 8.22 4.75 -2.75
C GLN A 135 9.40 4.69 -1.78
N MET A 136 10.40 5.56 -1.97
CA MET A 136 11.56 5.63 -1.09
C MET A 136 11.15 5.98 0.35
N ARG A 137 10.16 6.87 0.55
CA ARG A 137 9.62 7.14 1.88
C ARG A 137 9.01 5.88 2.52
N GLY A 138 8.23 5.10 1.78
CA GLY A 138 7.66 3.84 2.27
C GLY A 138 8.73 2.85 2.71
N VAL A 139 9.74 2.63 1.88
CA VAL A 139 10.92 1.80 2.20
C VAL A 139 11.63 2.30 3.46
N GLY A 140 11.80 3.63 3.58
CA GLY A 140 12.41 4.27 4.75
C GLY A 140 11.65 4.01 6.04
N ILE A 141 10.32 4.17 6.04
CA ILE A 141 9.45 3.94 7.21
C ILE A 141 9.56 2.49 7.70
N VAL A 142 9.54 1.54 6.76
CA VAL A 142 9.62 0.12 7.11
C VAL A 142 11.01 -0.21 7.67
N PHE A 143 12.09 0.19 7.00
CA PHE A 143 13.44 -0.08 7.51
C PHE A 143 13.75 0.66 8.81
N SER A 144 13.30 1.90 9.00
CA SER A 144 13.54 2.63 10.25
C SER A 144 12.93 1.93 11.44
N ARG A 145 11.72 1.39 11.26
CA ARG A 145 11.02 0.68 12.32
C ARG A 145 11.69 -0.64 12.69
N PHE A 146 12.18 -1.39 11.70
CA PHE A 146 12.61 -2.78 11.89
C PHE A 146 14.12 -2.98 12.02
N LEU A 147 14.92 -2.11 11.42
CA LEU A 147 16.37 -2.05 11.66
C LEU A 147 16.71 -1.11 12.83
N GLU A 148 15.72 -0.38 13.38
CA GLU A 148 15.88 0.63 14.43
C GLU A 148 16.92 1.70 14.05
N VAL A 149 16.91 2.08 12.77
CA VAL A 149 17.77 3.12 12.18
C VAL A 149 16.96 4.35 11.85
N ASP A 150 17.62 5.49 11.62
CA ASP A 150 16.96 6.67 11.08
C ASP A 150 16.33 6.39 9.70
N ILE A 151 15.22 7.07 9.39
CA ILE A 151 14.50 6.93 8.11
C ILE A 151 15.45 7.11 6.92
N THR A 152 16.33 8.11 6.96
CA THR A 152 17.30 8.37 5.89
C THR A 152 18.23 7.18 5.65
N THR A 153 18.71 6.57 6.74
CA THR A 153 19.56 5.38 6.67
C THR A 153 18.78 4.18 6.14
N GLY A 154 17.53 4.03 6.57
CA GLY A 154 16.62 3.00 6.05
C GLY A 154 16.39 3.11 4.55
N VAL A 155 16.19 4.33 4.02
CA VAL A 155 16.07 4.59 2.57
C VAL A 155 17.33 4.17 1.83
N ILE A 156 18.51 4.54 2.31
CA ILE A 156 19.79 4.22 1.65
C ILE A 156 20.00 2.70 1.60
N ILE A 157 19.76 1.99 2.70
CA ILE A 157 19.88 0.52 2.76
C ILE A 157 18.95 -0.12 1.74
N GLY A 158 17.67 0.27 1.73
CA GLY A 158 16.69 -0.25 0.79
C GLY A 158 17.06 0.01 -0.67
N MET A 159 17.52 1.22 -0.97
CA MET A 159 17.95 1.59 -2.33
C MET A 159 19.11 0.73 -2.82
N VAL A 160 20.11 0.47 -1.96
CA VAL A 160 21.26 -0.38 -2.30
C VAL A 160 20.80 -1.82 -2.59
N ILE A 161 19.96 -2.39 -1.73
CA ILE A 161 19.44 -3.76 -1.89
C ILE A 161 18.65 -3.89 -3.19
N VAL A 162 17.71 -2.96 -3.43
CA VAL A 162 16.88 -2.93 -4.65
C VAL A 162 17.74 -2.79 -5.89
N PHE A 163 18.72 -1.90 -5.88
CA PHE A 163 19.65 -1.71 -6.97
C PHE A 163 20.39 -3.01 -7.34
N PHE A 164 20.93 -3.73 -6.35
CA PHE A 164 21.68 -4.97 -6.60
C PHE A 164 20.83 -6.05 -7.28
N TYR A 165 19.64 -6.38 -6.74
CA TYR A 165 18.84 -7.46 -7.34
C TYR A 165 18.15 -7.03 -8.65
N ALA A 166 17.81 -5.74 -8.80
CA ALA A 166 17.19 -5.23 -10.03
C ALA A 166 18.16 -5.26 -11.23
N VAL A 167 19.43 -4.89 -11.01
CA VAL A 167 20.46 -4.91 -12.07
C VAL A 167 20.81 -6.33 -12.49
N LEU A 168 20.80 -7.30 -11.56
CA LEU A 168 21.18 -8.68 -11.83
C LEU A 168 20.12 -9.50 -12.60
N GLY A 169 18.83 -9.24 -12.39
CA GLY A 169 17.74 -10.11 -12.88
C GLY A 169 17.19 -9.83 -14.29
N GLY A 170 17.28 -8.60 -14.79
CA GLY A 170 16.58 -8.17 -16.03
C GLY A 170 15.06 -8.35 -15.96
N MET A 171 14.29 -8.04 -17.02
CA MET A 171 12.81 -8.06 -16.94
C MET A 171 12.21 -9.44 -16.64
N LYS A 172 12.85 -10.53 -17.07
CA LYS A 172 12.41 -11.89 -16.70
C LYS A 172 12.56 -12.10 -15.18
N GLY A 173 13.71 -11.75 -14.61
CA GLY A 173 13.92 -11.83 -13.17
C GLY A 173 13.00 -10.93 -12.38
N ILE A 174 12.86 -9.66 -12.80
CA ILE A 174 11.94 -8.71 -12.15
C ILE A 174 10.50 -9.25 -12.16
N THR A 175 10.07 -9.92 -13.23
CA THR A 175 8.71 -10.49 -13.28
C THR A 175 8.51 -11.58 -12.22
N TYR A 176 9.44 -12.53 -12.11
CA TYR A 176 9.29 -13.61 -11.12
C TYR A 176 9.55 -13.14 -9.69
N THR A 177 10.43 -12.15 -9.47
CA THR A 177 10.57 -11.53 -8.15
C THR A 177 9.29 -10.79 -7.78
N GLN A 178 8.64 -10.09 -8.72
CA GLN A 178 7.36 -9.43 -8.47
C GLN A 178 6.21 -10.42 -8.19
N VAL A 179 6.22 -11.61 -8.80
CA VAL A 179 5.27 -12.68 -8.41
C VAL A 179 5.49 -13.09 -6.95
N ALA A 180 6.74 -13.29 -6.54
CA ALA A 180 7.04 -13.62 -5.15
C ALA A 180 6.67 -12.47 -4.19
N GLN A 181 6.99 -11.23 -4.56
CA GLN A 181 6.61 -10.02 -3.83
C GLN A 181 5.09 -9.90 -3.71
N TYR A 182 4.33 -10.16 -4.77
CA TYR A 182 2.87 -10.19 -4.72
C TYR A 182 2.37 -11.14 -3.64
N CYS A 183 2.90 -12.38 -3.63
CA CYS A 183 2.51 -13.37 -2.63
C CYS A 183 2.85 -12.91 -1.20
N VAL A 184 4.07 -12.40 -0.97
CA VAL A 184 4.47 -11.91 0.37
C VAL A 184 3.58 -10.74 0.79
N LEU A 185 3.36 -9.77 -0.09
CA LEU A 185 2.55 -8.58 0.12
C LEU A 185 1.10 -8.95 0.46
N ILE A 186 0.44 -9.77 -0.36
CA ILE A 186 -0.97 -10.08 -0.15
C ILE A 186 -1.19 -10.92 1.12
N PHE A 187 -0.29 -11.86 1.43
CA PHE A 187 -0.34 -12.61 2.68
C PHE A 187 -0.12 -11.68 3.88
N ALA A 188 0.86 -10.78 3.80
CA ALA A 188 1.15 -9.81 4.84
C ALA A 188 0.02 -8.81 5.07
N TYR A 189 -0.78 -8.50 4.04
CA TYR A 189 -1.95 -7.65 4.18
C TYR A 189 -3.15 -8.40 4.77
N LEU A 190 -3.46 -9.58 4.21
CA LEU A 190 -4.68 -10.31 4.55
C LEU A 190 -4.59 -11.02 5.91
N VAL A 191 -3.46 -11.61 6.27
CA VAL A 191 -3.35 -12.39 7.52
C VAL A 191 -3.67 -11.55 8.76
N PRO A 192 -3.04 -10.38 8.99
CA PRO A 192 -3.41 -9.52 10.11
C PRO A 192 -4.85 -9.00 10.00
N ALA A 193 -5.30 -8.64 8.80
CA ALA A 193 -6.68 -8.18 8.59
C ALA A 193 -7.71 -9.24 9.02
N ILE A 194 -7.47 -10.52 8.70
CA ILE A 194 -8.29 -11.66 9.09
C ILE A 194 -8.27 -11.85 10.61
N PHE A 195 -7.09 -11.85 11.24
CA PHE A 195 -6.99 -11.97 12.70
C PHE A 195 -7.74 -10.85 13.42
N ILE A 196 -7.56 -9.61 12.98
CA ILE A 196 -8.22 -8.45 13.59
C ILE A 196 -9.73 -8.49 13.34
N SER A 197 -10.17 -8.90 12.15
CA SER A 197 -11.59 -9.09 11.85
C SER A 197 -12.23 -10.13 12.78
N ILE A 198 -11.53 -11.25 13.07
CA ILE A 198 -12.01 -12.26 14.00
C ILE A 198 -12.09 -11.69 15.42
N LEU A 199 -11.05 -10.99 15.89
CA LEU A 199 -11.00 -10.41 17.24
C LEU A 199 -12.07 -9.33 17.45
N LEU A 200 -12.32 -8.49 16.45
CA LEU A 200 -13.25 -7.37 16.56
C LEU A 200 -14.70 -7.73 16.26
N THR A 201 -14.95 -8.69 15.35
CA THR A 201 -16.30 -8.92 14.81
C THR A 201 -16.68 -10.39 14.71
N GLY A 202 -15.77 -11.32 15.03
CA GLY A 202 -15.99 -12.76 14.90
C GLY A 202 -15.99 -13.28 13.46
N HIS A 203 -15.82 -12.43 12.45
CA HIS A 203 -15.85 -12.81 11.03
C HIS A 203 -14.44 -13.04 10.49
N VAL A 204 -14.25 -14.12 9.72
CA VAL A 204 -12.96 -14.46 9.10
C VAL A 204 -12.63 -13.54 7.92
N ILE A 205 -13.64 -13.15 7.15
CA ILE A 205 -13.45 -12.32 5.95
C ILE A 205 -13.56 -10.84 6.38
N PRO A 206 -12.48 -10.04 6.28
CA PRO A 206 -12.45 -8.64 6.73
C PRO A 206 -13.54 -7.78 6.12
N GLN A 207 -13.90 -8.03 4.86
CA GLN A 207 -14.96 -7.31 4.15
C GLN A 207 -16.33 -7.52 4.80
N PHE A 208 -16.59 -8.71 5.36
CA PHE A 208 -17.81 -8.97 6.12
C PHE A 208 -17.72 -8.40 7.52
N GLY A 209 -16.55 -8.50 8.17
CA GLY A 209 -16.29 -7.84 9.45
C GLY A 209 -16.50 -6.32 9.40
N PHE A 210 -16.12 -5.68 8.28
CA PHE A 210 -16.32 -4.25 8.06
C PHE A 210 -17.78 -3.80 8.23
N GLY A 211 -18.73 -4.63 7.79
CA GLY A 211 -20.17 -4.37 7.90
C GLY A 211 -20.85 -5.12 9.05
N ALA A 212 -20.08 -5.77 9.93
CA ALA A 212 -20.62 -6.61 11.01
C ALA A 212 -20.71 -5.84 12.35
N GLN A 213 -21.32 -6.51 13.32
CA GLN A 213 -21.37 -6.06 14.71
C GLN A 213 -20.03 -6.31 15.43
N VAL A 214 -19.73 -5.45 16.39
CA VAL A 214 -18.55 -5.61 17.25
C VAL A 214 -18.79 -6.76 18.24
N ALA A 215 -17.78 -7.60 18.44
CA ALA A 215 -17.82 -8.78 19.30
C ALA A 215 -17.68 -8.46 20.80
N ASP A 216 -17.90 -7.21 21.20
CA ASP A 216 -17.82 -6.73 22.61
C ASP A 216 -19.15 -6.89 23.38
N GLY A 217 -20.18 -7.45 22.72
CA GLY A 217 -21.50 -7.65 23.30
C GLY A 217 -22.40 -6.41 23.28
N SER A 218 -21.97 -5.29 22.68
CA SER A 218 -22.80 -4.09 22.56
C SER A 218 -23.96 -4.24 21.57
N GLY A 219 -23.85 -5.17 20.62
CA GLY A 219 -24.78 -5.32 19.49
C GLY A 219 -24.72 -4.18 18.47
N THR A 220 -23.74 -3.27 18.58
CA THR A 220 -23.59 -2.14 17.64
C THR A 220 -22.76 -2.54 16.43
N TYR A 221 -23.10 -2.01 15.25
CA TYR A 221 -22.26 -2.16 14.07
C TYR A 221 -20.93 -1.43 14.25
N LEU A 222 -19.87 -1.98 13.63
CA LEU A 222 -18.53 -1.40 13.68
C LEU A 222 -18.52 0.07 13.22
N LEU A 223 -19.20 0.37 12.11
CA LEU A 223 -19.24 1.71 11.53
C LEU A 223 -20.03 2.69 12.40
N ASP A 224 -21.17 2.27 12.96
CA ASP A 224 -21.96 3.10 13.88
C ASP A 224 -21.16 3.45 15.15
N LYS A 225 -20.41 2.48 15.67
CA LYS A 225 -19.51 2.70 16.81
C LYS A 225 -18.42 3.70 16.45
N LEU A 226 -17.85 3.59 15.26
CA LEU A 226 -16.79 4.49 14.78
C LEU A 226 -17.31 5.91 14.54
N ASP A 227 -18.53 6.06 14.01
CA ASP A 227 -19.20 7.36 13.84
C ASP A 227 -19.45 8.04 15.19
N GLY A 228 -19.95 7.28 16.17
CA GLY A 228 -20.16 7.77 17.53
C GLY A 228 -18.85 8.25 18.18
N LEU A 229 -17.79 7.45 18.07
CA LEU A 229 -16.46 7.81 18.59
C LEU A 229 -15.88 9.04 17.89
N ASN A 230 -15.92 9.09 16.56
CA ASN A 230 -15.40 10.23 15.81
C ASN A 230 -16.14 11.52 16.20
N THR A 231 -17.47 11.47 16.27
CA THR A 231 -18.30 12.63 16.62
C THR A 231 -17.99 13.12 18.05
N GLN A 232 -17.84 12.21 19.01
CA GLN A 232 -17.49 12.55 20.40
C GLN A 232 -16.09 13.19 20.51
N LEU A 233 -15.16 12.81 19.63
CA LEU A 233 -13.81 13.36 19.57
C LEU A 233 -13.70 14.62 18.69
N GLY A 234 -14.83 15.16 18.22
CA GLY A 234 -14.90 16.37 17.41
C GLY A 234 -14.58 16.18 15.92
N PHE A 235 -14.43 14.93 15.46
CA PHE A 235 -14.29 14.59 14.06
C PHE A 235 -15.65 14.50 13.36
N ALA A 236 -15.65 14.67 12.04
CA ALA A 236 -16.79 14.30 11.22
C ALA A 236 -17.07 12.78 11.38
N ALA A 237 -18.35 12.40 11.27
CA ALA A 237 -18.73 11.00 11.23
C ALA A 237 -17.91 10.28 10.14
N TYR A 238 -17.39 9.10 10.49
CA TYR A 238 -16.51 8.33 9.61
C TYR A 238 -17.19 7.94 8.29
N THR A 239 -18.49 7.70 8.33
CA THR A 239 -19.30 7.34 7.15
C THR A 239 -19.88 8.54 6.40
N ASP A 240 -19.81 9.75 6.96
CA ASP A 240 -20.37 10.93 6.32
C ASP A 240 -19.42 11.51 5.28
N GLY A 241 -19.94 11.77 4.08
CA GLY A 241 -19.19 12.31 2.97
C GLY A 241 -19.25 13.83 2.98
N SER A 242 -18.19 14.48 3.46
CA SER A 242 -18.15 15.95 3.53
C SER A 242 -17.96 16.63 2.17
N LYS A 243 -17.53 15.86 1.15
CA LYS A 243 -17.22 16.39 -0.19
C LYS A 243 -18.45 16.45 -1.08
N GLY A 244 -18.59 17.56 -1.81
CA GLY A 244 -19.61 17.70 -2.85
C GLY A 244 -19.42 16.65 -3.96
N MET A 245 -20.51 16.21 -4.58
CA MET A 245 -20.48 15.18 -5.62
C MET A 245 -19.59 15.56 -6.82
N ILE A 246 -19.50 16.86 -7.14
CA ILE A 246 -18.62 17.38 -8.21
C ILE A 246 -17.16 17.19 -7.84
N ASP A 247 -16.78 17.46 -6.59
CA ASP A 247 -15.40 17.29 -6.11
C ASP A 247 -15.02 15.81 -6.11
N VAL A 248 -15.92 14.95 -5.59
CA VAL A 248 -15.74 13.49 -5.62
C VAL A 248 -15.53 13.00 -7.05
N PHE A 249 -16.37 13.45 -7.99
CA PHE A 249 -16.25 13.09 -9.40
C PHE A 249 -14.94 13.59 -10.02
N ALA A 250 -14.60 14.87 -9.83
CA ALA A 250 -13.42 15.48 -10.41
C ALA A 250 -12.12 14.86 -9.88
N ILE A 251 -12.03 14.63 -8.56
CA ILE A 251 -10.88 13.97 -7.93
C ILE A 251 -10.77 12.53 -8.42
N THR A 252 -11.88 11.78 -8.43
CA THR A 252 -11.88 10.40 -8.92
C THR A 252 -11.44 10.33 -10.37
N LEU A 253 -11.97 11.19 -11.25
CA LEU A 253 -11.59 11.26 -12.66
C LEU A 253 -10.11 11.61 -12.84
N ALA A 254 -9.62 12.60 -12.09
CA ALA A 254 -8.21 13.01 -12.13
C ALA A 254 -7.29 11.85 -11.71
N LEU A 255 -7.64 11.13 -10.65
CA LEU A 255 -6.92 9.95 -10.19
C LEU A 255 -6.97 8.80 -11.20
N MET A 256 -8.13 8.55 -11.82
CA MET A 256 -8.28 7.51 -12.85
C MET A 256 -7.42 7.80 -14.08
N VAL A 257 -7.48 9.02 -14.61
CA VAL A 257 -6.70 9.41 -15.80
C VAL A 257 -5.22 9.47 -15.48
N GLY A 258 -4.84 10.01 -14.31
CA GLY A 258 -3.45 10.10 -13.87
C GLY A 258 -2.80 8.73 -13.70
N THR A 259 -3.47 7.79 -13.03
CA THR A 259 -2.93 6.44 -12.82
C THR A 259 -2.92 5.60 -14.11
N ALA A 260 -3.84 5.82 -15.04
CA ALA A 260 -3.81 5.17 -16.35
C ALA A 260 -2.58 5.56 -17.19
N GLY A 261 -1.94 6.69 -16.90
CA GLY A 261 -0.74 7.17 -17.60
C GLY A 261 0.59 6.61 -17.07
N LEU A 262 0.59 5.76 -16.05
CA LEU A 262 1.80 5.30 -15.37
C LEU A 262 2.70 4.46 -16.31
N PRO A 263 3.92 4.93 -16.66
CA PRO A 263 4.76 4.27 -17.67
C PRO A 263 5.22 2.87 -17.26
N HIS A 264 5.46 2.64 -15.96
CA HIS A 264 5.98 1.37 -15.45
C HIS A 264 4.99 0.21 -15.64
N VAL A 265 3.69 0.47 -15.41
CA VAL A 265 2.61 -0.51 -15.59
C VAL A 265 2.39 -0.81 -17.07
N ILE A 266 2.50 0.22 -17.93
CA ILE A 266 2.29 0.08 -19.37
C ILE A 266 3.26 -0.94 -19.99
N VAL A 267 4.52 -0.94 -19.55
CA VAL A 267 5.56 -1.83 -20.10
C VAL A 267 5.21 -3.31 -19.88
N ARG A 268 4.46 -3.64 -18.82
CA ARG A 268 4.02 -5.00 -18.48
C ARG A 268 3.03 -5.62 -19.47
N PHE A 269 2.38 -4.82 -20.31
CA PHE A 269 1.54 -5.38 -21.37
C PHE A 269 2.34 -5.90 -22.57
N PHE A 270 3.64 -5.61 -22.66
CA PHE A 270 4.51 -6.11 -23.72
C PHE A 270 5.16 -7.46 -23.41
N THR A 271 5.13 -7.93 -22.15
CA THR A 271 5.83 -9.14 -21.67
C THR A 271 5.13 -10.47 -21.99
N VAL A 272 3.84 -10.44 -22.30
CA VAL A 272 3.05 -11.63 -22.71
C VAL A 272 3.19 -11.89 -24.22
N PRO A 273 2.81 -13.07 -24.76
CA PRO A 273 3.03 -13.38 -26.19
C PRO A 273 1.89 -12.94 -27.11
N LYS A 274 0.63 -12.94 -26.65
CA LYS A 274 -0.55 -12.64 -27.49
C LYS A 274 -1.41 -11.51 -26.90
N VAL A 275 -2.17 -10.82 -27.76
CA VAL A 275 -3.13 -9.77 -27.32
C VAL A 275 -4.23 -10.34 -26.43
N ARG A 276 -4.70 -11.57 -26.71
CA ARG A 276 -5.65 -12.28 -25.84
C ARG A 276 -5.07 -12.50 -24.44
N ASP A 277 -3.82 -12.92 -24.39
CA ASP A 277 -3.10 -13.21 -23.15
C ASP A 277 -2.86 -11.94 -22.32
N ALA A 278 -2.66 -10.79 -22.98
CA ALA A 278 -2.60 -9.47 -22.34
C ALA A 278 -3.92 -9.09 -21.68
N ARG A 279 -5.06 -9.32 -22.34
CA ARG A 279 -6.39 -9.05 -21.76
C ARG A 279 -6.67 -9.96 -20.57
N THR A 280 -6.35 -11.24 -20.67
CA THR A 280 -6.52 -12.17 -19.54
C THR A 280 -5.58 -11.81 -18.39
N SER A 281 -4.35 -11.39 -18.68
CA SER A 281 -3.40 -10.94 -17.65
C SER A 281 -3.89 -9.68 -16.94
N ALA A 282 -4.48 -8.72 -17.67
CA ALA A 282 -5.11 -7.55 -17.08
C ALA A 282 -6.29 -7.92 -16.17
N GLY A 283 -7.12 -8.89 -16.57
CA GLY A 283 -8.21 -9.40 -15.74
C GLY A 283 -7.71 -10.06 -14.45
N TRP A 284 -6.66 -10.89 -14.54
CA TRP A 284 -6.02 -11.49 -13.37
C TRP A 284 -5.42 -10.44 -12.44
N ALA A 285 -4.71 -9.45 -12.99
CA ALA A 285 -4.16 -8.35 -12.20
C ALA A 285 -5.26 -7.56 -11.48
N LEU A 286 -6.39 -7.27 -12.14
CA LEU A 286 -7.53 -6.61 -11.50
C LEU A 286 -8.08 -7.45 -10.33
N LEU A 287 -8.22 -8.77 -10.49
CA LEU A 287 -8.64 -9.67 -9.42
C LEU A 287 -7.67 -9.63 -8.23
N PHE A 288 -6.36 -9.64 -8.52
CA PHE A 288 -5.32 -9.59 -7.50
C PHE A 288 -5.24 -8.25 -6.76
N ILE A 289 -5.44 -7.14 -7.47
CA ILE A 289 -5.56 -5.79 -6.90
C ILE A 289 -6.81 -5.69 -6.03
N ALA A 290 -7.93 -6.26 -6.49
CA ALA A 290 -9.21 -6.21 -5.77
C ALA A 290 -9.12 -6.88 -4.39
N LEU A 291 -8.31 -7.92 -4.22
CA LEU A 291 -8.11 -8.56 -2.91
C LEU A 291 -7.61 -7.56 -1.85
N LEU A 292 -6.59 -6.77 -2.18
CA LEU A 292 -6.07 -5.76 -1.26
C LEU A 292 -7.04 -4.57 -1.15
N TYR A 293 -7.48 -4.03 -2.28
CA TYR A 293 -8.23 -2.78 -2.32
C TYR A 293 -9.61 -2.91 -1.65
N THR A 294 -10.28 -4.05 -1.77
CA THR A 294 -11.54 -4.29 -1.04
C THR A 294 -11.33 -4.55 0.45
N THR A 295 -10.14 -5.02 0.85
CA THR A 295 -9.79 -5.24 2.25
C THR A 295 -9.32 -3.95 2.93
N ALA A 296 -8.82 -2.97 2.17
CA ALA A 296 -8.24 -1.75 2.71
C ALA A 296 -9.20 -0.90 3.56
N PRO A 297 -10.48 -0.69 3.19
CA PRO A 297 -11.44 -0.01 4.06
C PRO A 297 -11.68 -0.71 5.39
N ALA A 298 -11.66 -2.05 5.39
CA ALA A 298 -11.79 -2.85 6.60
C ALA A 298 -10.58 -2.67 7.51
N VAL A 299 -9.36 -2.78 6.95
CA VAL A 299 -8.12 -2.54 7.70
C VAL A 299 -8.09 -1.12 8.27
N ALA A 300 -8.52 -0.13 7.49
CA ALA A 300 -8.57 1.27 7.90
C ALA A 300 -9.51 1.50 9.09
N SER A 301 -10.74 0.96 9.04
CA SER A 301 -11.71 1.14 10.14
C SER A 301 -11.30 0.37 11.39
N PHE A 302 -10.78 -0.86 11.24
CA PHE A 302 -10.25 -1.63 12.37
C PHE A 302 -9.08 -0.92 13.04
N ALA A 303 -8.13 -0.42 12.25
CA ALA A 303 -6.98 0.29 12.77
C ALA A 303 -7.40 1.60 13.47
N ARG A 304 -8.36 2.34 12.89
CA ARG A 304 -8.90 3.57 13.49
C ARG A 304 -9.58 3.31 14.83
N LEU A 305 -10.43 2.28 14.90
CA LEU A 305 -11.14 1.91 16.12
C LEU A 305 -10.16 1.51 17.23
N ASN A 306 -9.24 0.60 16.93
CA ASN A 306 -8.25 0.11 17.89
C ASN A 306 -7.32 1.24 18.36
N MET A 307 -6.90 2.12 17.46
CA MET A 307 -6.08 3.29 17.80
C MET A 307 -6.79 4.21 18.80
N ILE A 308 -8.05 4.58 18.52
CA ILE A 308 -8.83 5.44 19.42
C ILE A 308 -8.99 4.77 20.79
N GLN A 309 -9.34 3.49 20.82
CA GLN A 309 -9.57 2.77 22.08
C GLN A 309 -8.29 2.61 22.92
N THR A 310 -7.15 2.42 22.28
CA THR A 310 -5.87 2.23 22.99
C THR A 310 -5.25 3.55 23.47
N ILE A 311 -5.49 4.67 22.77
CA ILE A 311 -4.99 5.98 23.18
C ILE A 311 -5.95 6.64 24.18
N ASN A 312 -7.23 6.72 23.86
CA ASN A 312 -8.19 7.47 24.67
C ASN A 312 -8.80 6.63 25.80
N GLY A 313 -8.60 5.30 25.76
CA GLY A 313 -9.18 4.37 26.71
C GLY A 313 -10.68 4.13 26.49
N PRO A 314 -11.29 3.22 27.29
CA PRO A 314 -12.70 2.90 27.19
C PRO A 314 -13.64 4.06 27.56
N GLU A 315 -13.18 4.96 28.43
CA GLU A 315 -13.96 6.13 28.89
C GLU A 315 -13.73 7.40 28.05
N LEU A 316 -12.84 7.35 27.05
CA LEU A 316 -12.45 8.52 26.25
C LEU A 316 -11.90 9.69 27.07
N THR A 317 -11.17 9.40 28.15
CA THR A 317 -10.55 10.40 29.03
C THR A 317 -9.03 10.46 28.90
N GLY A 318 -8.46 9.71 27.95
CA GLY A 318 -7.02 9.62 27.75
C GLY A 318 -6.36 8.54 28.61
N THR A 319 -5.34 7.88 28.06
CA THR A 319 -4.56 6.87 28.78
C THR A 319 -3.33 7.53 29.41
N ALA A 320 -3.06 7.26 30.68
CA ALA A 320 -1.88 7.80 31.35
C ALA A 320 -0.60 7.41 30.59
N ARG A 321 0.35 8.34 30.47
CA ARG A 321 1.60 8.09 29.74
C ARG A 321 2.41 6.94 30.36
N ALA A 322 2.30 6.73 31.67
CA ALA A 322 2.94 5.60 32.37
C ALA A 322 2.40 4.23 31.91
N ASP A 323 1.15 4.18 31.45
CA ASP A 323 0.48 2.97 30.97
C ASP A 323 0.39 2.97 29.43
N ALA A 324 1.29 3.70 28.76
CA ALA A 324 1.27 3.81 27.31
C ALA A 324 1.41 2.43 26.65
N PRO A 325 0.57 2.11 25.65
CA PRO A 325 0.72 0.89 24.90
C PRO A 325 2.11 0.81 24.24
N ALA A 326 2.73 -0.37 24.25
CA ALA A 326 4.08 -0.57 23.72
C ALA A 326 4.24 -0.11 22.26
N TRP A 327 3.17 -0.16 21.45
CA TRP A 327 3.20 0.33 20.06
C TRP A 327 3.46 1.84 20.00
N VAL A 328 2.91 2.63 20.93
CA VAL A 328 3.12 4.09 20.96
C VAL A 328 4.60 4.40 21.17
N GLU A 329 5.22 3.77 22.18
CA GLU A 329 6.66 3.95 22.47
C GLU A 329 7.55 3.53 21.30
N ASN A 330 7.18 2.43 20.64
CA ASN A 330 7.91 1.89 19.51
C ASN A 330 7.94 2.84 18.31
N TRP A 331 6.81 3.47 17.99
CA TRP A 331 6.64 4.36 16.85
C TRP A 331 7.02 5.82 17.16
N GLU A 332 7.11 6.18 18.44
CA GLU A 332 7.67 7.46 18.87
C GLU A 332 9.19 7.52 18.66
N LYS A 333 9.90 6.40 18.84
CA LYS A 333 11.34 6.30 18.52
C LYS A 333 11.65 6.61 17.05
N THR A 334 10.71 6.33 16.14
CA THR A 334 10.88 6.64 14.70
C THR A 334 10.50 8.08 14.36
N GLY A 335 9.97 8.85 15.32
CA GLY A 335 9.48 10.22 15.13
C GLY A 335 8.16 10.33 14.36
N LEU A 336 7.49 9.20 14.09
CA LEU A 336 6.23 9.13 13.35
C LEU A 336 4.99 9.25 14.26
N ILE A 337 5.20 9.05 15.57
CA ILE A 337 4.27 9.47 16.61
C ILE A 337 4.96 10.55 17.44
N LYS A 338 4.20 11.60 17.79
CA LYS A 338 4.63 12.61 18.75
C LYS A 338 3.52 12.83 19.75
N TRP A 339 3.90 12.88 21.02
CA TRP A 339 3.03 13.25 22.12
C TRP A 339 3.52 14.56 22.72
N GLU A 340 2.60 15.48 22.98
CA GLU A 340 2.85 16.73 23.68
C GLU A 340 1.72 16.94 24.68
N ASP A 341 2.05 16.89 25.97
CA ASP A 341 1.11 17.16 27.06
C ASP A 341 0.80 18.67 27.09
N LYS A 342 -0.44 19.02 26.72
CA LYS A 342 -0.86 20.42 26.61
C LYS A 342 -1.61 20.88 27.84
N ASN A 343 -2.31 19.98 28.51
CA ASN A 343 -3.16 20.30 29.66
C ASN A 343 -2.49 19.99 31.02
N GLY A 344 -1.32 19.33 31.00
CA GLY A 344 -0.53 18.97 32.19
C GLY A 344 -1.07 17.78 32.97
N ASP A 345 -1.96 16.97 32.38
CA ASP A 345 -2.60 15.82 33.05
C ASP A 345 -1.79 14.52 32.95
N GLY A 346 -0.71 14.52 32.16
CA GLY A 346 0.15 13.35 31.94
C GLY A 346 -0.51 12.20 31.19
N LYS A 347 -1.62 12.47 30.49
CA LYS A 347 -2.34 11.49 29.67
C LYS A 347 -2.07 11.73 28.19
N MET A 348 -2.36 10.71 27.39
CA MET A 348 -2.34 10.77 25.95
C MET A 348 -3.78 10.86 25.48
N PHE A 349 -4.12 11.95 24.79
CA PHE A 349 -5.46 12.15 24.26
C PHE A 349 -5.44 12.49 22.76
N TYR A 350 -6.19 11.73 21.98
CA TYR A 350 -6.35 11.95 20.55
C TYR A 350 -7.74 12.50 20.22
N ALA A 351 -7.80 13.71 19.65
CA ALA A 351 -9.06 14.38 19.31
C ALA A 351 -8.87 15.33 18.11
N GLN A 352 -9.95 15.97 17.66
CA GLN A 352 -9.85 17.09 16.72
C GLN A 352 -9.66 18.41 17.48
N GLY A 353 -8.75 19.26 17.01
CA GLY A 353 -8.59 20.63 17.52
C GLY A 353 -7.60 20.75 18.68
N GLU A 354 -7.85 21.72 19.57
CA GLU A 354 -6.89 22.15 20.59
C GLU A 354 -6.61 21.09 21.66
N ALA A 355 -7.61 20.27 21.98
CA ALA A 355 -7.50 19.17 22.94
C ALA A 355 -6.60 18.02 22.46
N ASN A 356 -6.19 17.99 21.19
CA ASN A 356 -5.36 16.92 20.67
C ASN A 356 -3.91 17.01 21.15
N GLU A 357 -3.42 15.93 21.76
CA GLU A 357 -2.05 15.81 22.28
C GLU A 357 -1.22 14.79 21.49
N MET A 358 -1.83 14.11 20.53
CA MET A 358 -1.22 13.04 19.75
C MET A 358 -1.13 13.42 18.27
N THR A 359 0.09 13.43 17.73
CA THR A 359 0.34 13.52 16.29
C THR A 359 0.75 12.16 15.77
N ILE A 360 -0.04 11.60 14.86
CA ILE A 360 0.13 10.24 14.33
C ILE A 360 0.27 10.35 12.81
N ASP A 361 1.40 9.89 12.27
CA ASP A 361 1.58 9.78 10.82
C ASP A 361 0.64 8.71 10.25
N ARG A 362 -0.05 9.04 9.16
CA ARG A 362 -1.08 8.17 8.57
C ARG A 362 -0.48 6.90 7.98
N ASP A 363 0.78 6.95 7.55
CA ASP A 363 1.47 5.82 6.93
C ASP A 363 1.77 4.70 7.95
N ILE A 364 1.72 4.96 9.27
CA ILE A 364 1.97 3.89 10.24
C ILE A 364 0.77 2.97 10.44
N MET A 365 -0.44 3.39 10.05
CA MET A 365 -1.67 2.70 10.48
C MET A 365 -1.70 1.23 10.08
N VAL A 366 -1.22 0.87 8.90
CA VAL A 366 -1.17 -0.54 8.45
C VAL A 366 -0.09 -1.32 9.17
N LEU A 367 1.10 -0.73 9.31
CA LEU A 367 2.25 -1.37 9.92
C LEU A 367 2.09 -1.55 11.44
N ALA A 368 1.43 -0.58 12.09
CA ALA A 368 1.15 -0.56 13.51
C ALA A 368 -0.06 -1.41 13.88
N ASN A 369 -1.06 -1.59 12.99
CA ASN A 369 -2.31 -2.29 13.30
C ASN A 369 -2.13 -3.64 14.03
N PRO A 370 -1.21 -4.53 13.61
CA PRO A 370 -0.96 -5.78 14.33
C PRO A 370 -0.43 -5.56 15.76
N GLU A 371 0.40 -4.54 15.99
CA GLU A 371 0.87 -4.16 17.32
C GLU A 371 -0.26 -3.56 18.17
N ILE A 372 -1.09 -2.68 17.58
CA ILE A 372 -2.24 -2.07 18.26
C ILE A 372 -3.23 -3.16 18.70
N ALA A 373 -3.44 -4.17 17.87
CA ALA A 373 -4.32 -5.31 18.17
C ALA A 373 -3.66 -6.42 19.00
N ASN A 374 -2.43 -6.22 19.50
CA ASN A 374 -1.68 -7.22 20.27
C ASN A 374 -1.57 -8.60 19.60
N LEU A 375 -1.37 -8.62 18.28
CA LEU A 375 -1.19 -9.86 17.53
C LEU A 375 0.17 -10.52 17.82
N PRO A 376 0.30 -11.84 17.55
CA PRO A 376 1.57 -12.54 17.74
C PRO A 376 2.74 -11.91 16.96
N ALA A 377 3.93 -11.99 17.54
CA ALA A 377 5.16 -11.39 17.00
C ALA A 377 5.48 -11.74 15.53
N TRP A 378 5.14 -12.97 15.10
CA TRP A 378 5.35 -13.39 13.71
C TRP A 378 4.39 -12.69 12.73
N VAL A 379 3.19 -12.29 13.16
CA VAL A 379 2.23 -11.54 12.34
C VAL A 379 2.72 -10.10 12.17
N ILE A 380 3.23 -9.48 13.24
CA ILE A 380 3.85 -8.14 13.18
C ILE A 380 5.03 -8.16 12.20
N ALA A 381 5.91 -9.16 12.30
CA ALA A 381 7.03 -9.35 11.39
C ALA A 381 6.61 -9.64 9.93
N LEU A 382 5.47 -10.29 9.71
CA LEU A 382 4.94 -10.55 8.37
C LEU A 382 4.54 -9.24 7.68
N VAL A 383 3.91 -8.30 8.39
CA VAL A 383 3.54 -6.99 7.84
C VAL A 383 4.76 -6.17 7.41
N ALA A 384 5.86 -6.28 8.16
CA ALA A 384 7.15 -5.71 7.78
C ALA A 384 7.62 -6.18 6.40
N ALA A 385 7.58 -7.50 6.16
CA ALA A 385 7.97 -8.08 4.90
C ALA A 385 7.03 -7.68 3.76
N GLY A 386 5.73 -7.55 4.04
CA GLY A 386 4.75 -7.03 3.09
C GLY A 386 5.03 -5.59 2.67
N GLY A 387 5.35 -4.72 3.63
CA GLY A 387 5.69 -3.32 3.38
C GLY A 387 6.98 -3.13 2.59
N LEU A 388 7.91 -4.09 2.62
CA LEU A 388 9.13 -4.08 1.78
C LEU A 388 8.93 -4.76 0.42
N ALA A 389 7.88 -5.59 0.29
CA ALA A 389 7.60 -6.31 -0.94
C ALA A 389 6.92 -5.42 -1.99
N GLY A 390 6.10 -4.45 -1.57
CA GLY A 390 5.48 -3.43 -2.42
C GLY A 390 6.29 -2.14 -2.46
#